data_AF-A0A1G6NZT4-F1
#
_entry.id   AF-A0A1G6NZT4-F1
#
_cell.length_a   1.000
_cell.length_b   1.000
_cell.length_c   1.000
_cell.angle_alpha   90.00
_cell.angle_beta   90.00
_cell.angle_gamma   90.00
#
_symmetry.space_group_name_H-M   'P 1'
#
loop_
_entity.id
_entity.type
_entity.pdbx_description
1 polymer ?
#
loop_
_entity_poly.entity_id
_entity_poly.type
_entity_poly.pdbx_seq_one_letter_code
_entity_poly.pdbx_strand_id
1 'polypeptide(L)'
;MSNSMQGMDTDQGREVGQNMGSQAGQVAGMVSSISAMIQGLKWTGSDRETFESDWSGSFAPQANNASQTLEEQGRTLVWHADRQDAASS
;
A
#
# COMPACT_ATOMS: atom_id res chain seq x y z
N MET A 1 -33.63 13.95 -22.50
CA MET A 1 -32.83 14.14 -21.27
C MET A 1 -32.17 12.80 -21.00
N SER A 2 -30.92 12.63 -21.42
CA SER A 2 -30.22 11.35 -21.29
C SER A 2 -29.79 11.18 -19.83
N ASN A 3 -30.32 10.16 -19.16
CA ASN A 3 -29.86 9.77 -17.83
C ASN A 3 -28.40 9.36 -17.93
N SER A 4 -27.49 10.26 -17.59
CA SER A 4 -26.11 9.92 -17.26
C SER A 4 -26.16 9.01 -16.03
N MET A 5 -26.01 7.70 -16.22
CA MET A 5 -25.79 6.74 -15.15
C MET A 5 -24.63 7.26 -14.29
N GLN A 6 -24.94 7.74 -13.09
CA GLN A 6 -23.98 8.32 -12.17
C GLN A 6 -23.26 7.16 -11.46
N GLY A 7 -22.14 6.71 -12.05
CA GLY A 7 -21.34 5.59 -11.56
C GLY A 7 -19.85 5.81 -11.82
N MET A 8 -19.00 4.93 -11.28
CA MET A 8 -17.55 4.93 -11.51
C MET A 8 -17.22 4.57 -12.97
N ASP A 9 -16.17 5.16 -13.53
CA ASP A 9 -15.52 4.60 -14.72
C ASP A 9 -14.82 3.29 -14.31
N THR A 10 -15.35 2.14 -14.77
CA THR A 10 -14.91 0.82 -14.31
C THR A 10 -13.49 0.49 -14.76
N ASP A 11 -13.06 0.98 -15.92
CA ASP A 11 -11.71 0.77 -16.42
C ASP A 11 -10.70 1.64 -15.66
N GLN A 12 -11.03 2.92 -15.43
CA GLN A 12 -10.21 3.79 -14.58
C GLN A 12 -10.12 3.26 -13.15
N GLY A 13 -11.22 2.77 -12.58
CA GLY A 13 -11.24 2.19 -11.23
C GLY A 13 -10.34 0.95 -11.12
N ARG A 14 -10.34 0.07 -12.13
CA ARG A 14 -9.43 -1.08 -12.19
C ARG A 14 -7.98 -0.63 -12.27
N GLU A 15 -7.66 0.34 -13.12
CA GLU A 15 -6.30 0.88 -13.25
C GLU A 15 -5.79 1.47 -11.92
N VAL A 16 -6.60 2.31 -11.27
CA VAL A 16 -6.24 2.92 -9.99
C VAL A 16 -6.05 1.86 -8.91
N GLY A 17 -6.95 0.88 -8.80
CA GLY A 17 -6.84 -0.19 -7.81
C GLY A 17 -5.60 -1.07 -8.00
N GLN A 18 -5.24 -1.37 -9.25
CA GLN A 18 -3.98 -2.07 -9.57
C GLN A 18 -2.74 -1.23 -9.21
N ASN A 19 -2.77 0.07 -9.52
CA ASN A 19 -1.70 0.99 -9.17
C ASN A 19 -1.50 1.10 -7.66
N MET A 20 -2.59 1.12 -6.87
CA MET A 20 -2.53 1.09 -5.40
C MET A 20 -1.79 -0.16 -4.89
N GLY A 21 -2.13 -1.34 -5.43
CA GLY A 21 -1.44 -2.59 -5.08
C GLY A 21 0.05 -2.58 -5.44
N SER A 22 0.41 -2.04 -6.60
CA SER A 22 1.81 -1.88 -7.01
C SER A 22 2.59 -0.96 -6.05
N GLN A 23 2.02 0.19 -5.69
CA GLN A 23 2.66 1.13 -4.78
C GLN A 23 2.77 0.57 -3.35
N ALA A 24 1.76 -0.17 -2.88
CA ALA A 24 1.82 -0.88 -1.60
C ALA A 24 3.02 -1.86 -1.55
N GLY A 25 3.22 -2.64 -2.62
CA GLY A 25 4.37 -3.54 -2.73
C GLY A 25 5.72 -2.79 -2.71
N GLN A 26 5.79 -1.63 -3.37
CA GLN A 26 7.00 -0.79 -3.37
C GLN A 26 7.34 -0.26 -1.97
N VAL A 27 6.34 0.20 -1.21
CA VAL A 27 6.55 0.67 0.17
C VAL A 27 7.05 -0.47 1.07
N ALA A 28 6.41 -1.63 1.02
CA ALA A 28 6.84 -2.80 1.79
C ALA A 28 8.27 -3.25 1.42
N GLY A 29 8.62 -3.22 0.13
CA GLY A 29 9.97 -3.50 -0.36
C GLY A 29 11.00 -2.48 0.13
N MET A 30 10.65 -1.19 0.14
CA MET A 30 11.52 -0.12 0.64
C MET A 30 11.80 -0.29 2.15
N VAL A 31 10.76 -0.55 2.94
CA VAL A 31 10.90 -0.78 4.40
C VAL A 31 11.81 -1.98 4.67
N SER A 32 11.63 -3.07 3.93
CA SER A 32 12.47 -4.27 4.05
C SER A 32 13.93 -3.97 3.69
N SER A 33 14.16 -3.23 2.61
CA SER A 33 15.50 -2.85 2.14
C SER A 33 16.21 -1.95 3.14
N ILE A 34 15.52 -0.93 3.68
CA ILE A 34 16.07 -0.04 4.70
C ILE A 34 16.38 -0.82 5.98
N SER A 35 15.51 -1.72 6.41
CA SER A 35 15.74 -2.57 7.58
C SER A 35 17.02 -3.40 7.44
N ALA A 36 17.26 -3.98 6.27
CA ALA A 36 18.49 -4.73 5.99
C ALA A 36 19.73 -3.83 5.99
N MET A 37 19.63 -2.61 5.46
CA MET A 37 20.73 -1.63 5.51
C MET A 37 21.06 -1.22 6.94
N ILE A 38 20.06 -0.99 7.79
CA ILE A 38 20.24 -0.64 9.21
C ILE A 38 20.98 -1.77 9.95
N GLN A 39 20.56 -3.02 9.74
CA GLN A 39 21.23 -4.19 10.34
C GLN A 39 22.69 -4.31 9.91
N GLY A 40 23.01 -3.94 8.66
CA GLY A 40 24.37 -3.98 8.11
C GLY A 40 25.29 -2.85 8.57
N LEU A 41 24.79 -1.83 9.28
CA LEU A 41 25.63 -0.72 9.75
C LEU A 41 26.67 -1.21 10.76
N LYS A 42 27.92 -0.78 10.60
CA LYS A 42 28.98 -0.90 11.63
C LYS A 42 28.85 0.22 12.65
N TRP A 43 27.75 0.21 13.38
CA TRP A 43 27.40 1.17 14.42
C TRP A 43 27.16 0.42 15.73
N THR A 44 27.61 0.96 16.86
CA THR A 44 27.46 0.35 18.20
C THR A 44 27.21 1.45 19.23
N GLY A 45 26.48 1.14 20.30
CA GLY A 45 26.19 2.06 21.40
C GLY A 45 24.70 2.31 21.60
N SER A 46 24.35 3.03 22.66
CA SER A 46 22.96 3.29 23.07
C SER A 46 22.11 3.98 22.00
N ASP A 47 22.71 4.83 21.19
CA ASP A 47 22.01 5.56 20.13
C ASP A 47 21.56 4.62 19.02
N ARG A 48 22.38 3.60 18.72
CA ARG A 48 21.99 2.53 17.79
C ARG A 48 20.79 1.78 18.33
N GLU A 49 20.88 1.32 19.57
CA GLU A 49 19.84 0.50 20.19
C GLU A 49 18.50 1.26 20.22
N THR A 50 18.54 2.56 20.53
CA THR A 50 17.37 3.45 20.50
C THR A 50 16.80 3.55 19.08
N PHE A 51 17.64 3.82 18.09
CA PHE A 51 17.20 3.94 16.70
C PHE A 51 16.64 2.62 16.14
N GLU A 52 17.30 1.49 16.41
CA GLU A 52 16.81 0.16 16.00
C GLU A 52 15.49 -0.19 16.68
N SER A 53 15.32 0.17 17.96
CA SER A 53 14.07 0.02 18.68
C SER A 53 12.95 0.86 18.06
N ASP A 54 13.20 2.13 17.76
CA ASP A 54 12.21 3.01 17.14
C ASP A 54 11.85 2.55 15.72
N TRP A 55 12.85 2.13 14.94
CA TRP A 55 12.64 1.61 13.59
C TRP A 55 11.81 0.33 13.60
N SER A 56 12.25 -0.69 14.35
CA SER A 56 11.64 -2.02 14.34
C SER A 56 10.35 -2.11 15.15
N GLY A 57 10.22 -1.29 16.20
CA GLY A 57 9.07 -1.26 17.09
C GLY A 57 7.96 -0.29 16.68
N SER A 58 8.27 0.72 15.87
CA SER A 58 7.29 1.76 15.50
C SER A 58 7.19 1.96 14.00
N PHE A 59 8.23 2.47 13.35
CA PHE A 59 8.13 2.93 11.96
C PHE A 59 7.89 1.79 10.96
N ALA A 60 8.71 0.74 10.98
CA ALA A 60 8.60 -0.37 10.04
C ALA A 60 7.25 -1.11 10.16
N PRO A 61 6.73 -1.41 11.37
CA PRO A 61 5.38 -1.96 11.52
C PRO A 61 4.28 -1.06 10.95
N GLN A 62 4.33 0.26 11.22
CA GLN A 62 3.31 1.20 10.73
C GLN A 62 3.32 1.32 9.21
N ALA A 63 4.51 1.39 8.60
CA ALA A 63 4.64 1.46 7.15
C ALA A 63 4.17 0.15 6.47
N ASN A 64 4.45 -1.01 7.06
CA ASN A 64 3.92 -2.29 6.58
C ASN A 64 2.39 -2.36 6.71
N ASN A 65 1.82 -1.88 7.82
CA ASN A 65 0.36 -1.84 8.01
C ASN A 65 -0.32 -0.89 7.00
N ALA A 66 0.27 0.29 6.75
CA ALA A 66 -0.20 1.21 5.73
C ALA A 66 -0.14 0.60 4.33
N SER A 67 0.92 -0.15 4.02
CA SER A 67 1.06 -0.88 2.74
C SER A 67 -0.04 -1.93 2.57
N GLN A 68 -0.28 -2.75 3.59
CA GLN A 68 -1.36 -3.76 3.57
C GLN A 68 -2.73 -3.09 3.40
N THR A 69 -2.99 -2.02 4.14
CA THR A 69 -4.24 -1.25 4.02
C THR A 69 -4.41 -0.71 2.60
N LEU A 70 -3.36 -0.14 2.01
CA LEU A 70 -3.41 0.37 0.64
C LEU A 70 -3.69 -0.73 -0.39
N GLU A 71 -3.10 -1.91 -0.23
CA GLU A 71 -3.36 -3.08 -1.06
C GLU A 71 -4.82 -3.57 -0.94
N GLU A 72 -5.35 -3.64 0.28
CA GLU A 72 -6.74 -4.01 0.56
C GLU A 72 -7.74 -3.02 -0.07
N GLN A 73 -7.47 -1.71 0.06
CA GLN A 73 -8.30 -0.69 -0.57
C GLN A 73 -8.22 -0.77 -2.11
N GLY A 74 -7.04 -1.06 -2.67
CA GLY A 74 -6.87 -1.29 -4.11
C GLY A 74 -7.72 -2.46 -4.61
N ARG A 75 -7.69 -3.60 -3.89
CA ARG A 75 -8.55 -4.77 -4.19
C ARG A 75 -10.04 -4.45 -4.08
N THR A 76 -10.43 -3.68 -3.07
CA THR A 76 -11.81 -3.25 -2.85
C THR A 76 -12.30 -2.38 -4.01
N LEU A 77 -11.47 -1.46 -4.51
CA LEU A 77 -11.79 -0.62 -5.66
C LEU A 77 -11.99 -1.44 -6.94
N VAL A 78 -11.09 -2.39 -7.22
CA VAL A 78 -11.24 -3.32 -8.36
C VAL A 78 -12.55 -4.10 -8.26
N TRP A 79 -12.88 -4.62 -7.06
CA TRP A 79 -14.13 -5.33 -6.85
C TRP A 79 -15.37 -4.46 -7.10
N HIS A 80 -15.35 -3.19 -6.68
CA HIS A 80 -16.43 -2.26 -7.00
C HIS A 80 -16.55 -2.01 -8.50
N ALA A 81 -15.43 -1.90 -9.22
CA ALA A 81 -15.41 -1.77 -10.68
C ALA A 81 -16.09 -2.96 -11.36
N ASP A 82 -15.67 -4.17 -11.00
CA ASP A 82 -16.19 -5.41 -11.59
C ASP A 82 -17.70 -5.57 -11.37
N ARG A 83 -18.19 -5.22 -10.17
CA ARG A 83 -19.63 -5.28 -9.87
C ARG A 83 -20.43 -4.26 -10.66
N GLN A 84 -19.92 -3.05 -10.84
CA GLN A 84 -20.63 -2.03 -11.58
C GLN A 84 -20.68 -2.36 -13.08
N ASP A 85 -19.60 -2.93 -13.62
CA ASP A 85 -19.51 -3.40 -15.00
C ASP A 85 -20.57 -4.49 -15.27
N ALA A 86 -20.62 -5.50 -14.39
CA ALA A 86 -21.60 -6.59 -14.48
C ALA A 86 -23.07 -6.16 -14.26
N ALA A 87 -23.31 -5.07 -13.52
CA ALA A 87 -24.65 -4.54 -13.29
C ALA A 87 -25.13 -3.63 -14.43
N SER A 88 -24.20 -3.09 -15.23
CA SER A 88 -24.49 -2.17 -16.34
C SER A 88 -24.50 -2.87 -17.71
N SER A 89 -24.08 -4.14 -17.76
CA SER A 89 -24.18 -5.05 -18.92
C SER A 89 -25.51 -5.78 -18.99
#